data_AF-A0A3D6DYC7-F1
#
_entry.id   AF-A0A3D6DYC7-F1
#
_cell.length_a   1.000
_cell.length_b   1.000
_cell.length_c   1.000
_cell.angle_alpha   90.00
_cell.angle_beta   90.00
_cell.angle_gamma   90.00
#
_symmetry.space_group_name_H-M   'P 1'
#
loop_
_entity.id
_entity.type
_entity.pdbx_description
1 polymer ?
#
loop_
_entity_poly.entity_id
_entity_poly.type
_entity_poly.pdbx_seq_one_letter_code
_entity_poly.pdbx_strand_id
1 'polypeptide(L)'
;YAQDEDENSPSDYVPWCQAYLHGIDSAPAGWFEALGANDDKEDSDEIAYLDEQLFPLFMLTGDAAAAAAAAGEEWLSGRDLDHMRNECEEKLPQAVTNIYRFWVAQRSVRTFRHEQARIGRNEPCPCGSGMKYKRCCGTA
;
A
#
# COMPACT_ATOMS: atom_id res chain seq x y z
N TYR A 1 12.01 8.07 19.31
CA TYR A 1 13.06 7.38 20.07
C TYR A 1 14.26 8.28 19.98
N ALA A 2 14.76 8.83 21.08
CA ALA A 2 15.96 9.66 21.02
C ALA A 2 17.17 8.76 20.71
N GLN A 3 18.10 9.19 19.86
CA GLN A 3 19.33 8.45 19.59
C GLN A 3 20.16 8.21 20.87
N ASP A 4 20.04 9.10 21.87
CA ASP A 4 20.67 9.01 23.19
C ASP A 4 19.67 9.32 24.33
N GLU A 5 20.09 9.20 25.60
CA GLU A 5 19.28 9.56 26.79
C GLU A 5 18.99 11.07 26.92
N ASP A 6 19.44 11.90 25.97
CA ASP A 6 19.12 13.32 25.88
C ASP A 6 17.78 13.53 25.16
N GLU A 7 16.84 14.21 25.81
CA GLU A 7 15.52 14.55 25.27
C GLU A 7 15.60 15.44 24.01
N ASN A 8 16.74 16.12 23.81
CA ASN A 8 17.03 16.93 22.64
C ASN A 8 17.78 16.17 21.51
N SER A 9 18.06 14.88 21.69
CA SER A 9 18.74 14.07 20.67
C SER A 9 17.85 13.87 19.43
N PRO A 10 18.43 13.82 18.21
CA PRO A 10 17.70 13.48 17.01
C PRO A 10 16.90 12.19 17.18
N SER A 11 15.72 12.11 16.56
CA SER A 11 14.89 10.91 16.62
C SER A 11 15.53 9.79 15.81
N ASP A 12 15.81 8.67 16.46
CA ASP A 12 16.14 7.40 15.82
C ASP A 12 14.87 6.76 15.24
N TYR A 13 14.74 6.85 13.92
CA TYR A 13 13.63 6.23 13.20
C TYR A 13 13.93 4.78 12.79
N VAL A 14 15.18 4.29 12.94
CA VAL A 14 15.59 2.98 12.41
C VAL A 14 14.80 1.84 13.04
N PRO A 15 14.66 1.72 14.39
CA PRO A 15 13.88 0.65 15.00
C PRO A 15 12.40 0.68 14.57
N TRP A 16 11.86 1.89 14.33
CA TRP A 16 10.49 2.05 13.86
C TRP A 16 10.34 1.60 12.41
N CYS A 17 11.27 1.96 11.53
CA CYS A 17 11.27 1.53 10.13
C CYS A 17 11.40 0.01 10.03
N GLN A 18 12.30 -0.60 10.80
CA GLN A 18 12.47 -2.05 10.87
C GLN A 18 11.17 -2.75 11.30
N ALA A 19 10.52 -2.26 12.35
CA ALA A 19 9.26 -2.81 12.81
C ALA A 19 8.13 -2.66 11.77
N TYR A 20 8.10 -1.54 11.04
CA TYR A 20 7.14 -1.31 9.97
C TYR A 20 7.34 -2.29 8.82
N LEU A 21 8.57 -2.44 8.32
CA LEU A 21 8.91 -3.39 7.25
C LEU A 21 8.61 -4.84 7.67
N HIS A 22 8.96 -5.22 8.90
CA HIS A 22 8.60 -6.52 9.44
C HIS A 22 7.07 -6.75 9.46
N GLY A 23 6.29 -5.70 9.73
CA GLY A 23 4.82 -5.74 9.64
C GLY A 23 4.31 -5.97 8.21
N ILE A 24 5.01 -5.43 7.20
CA ILE A 24 4.71 -5.69 5.78
C ILE A 24 5.00 -7.17 5.46
N ASP A 25 6.17 -7.67 5.85
CA ASP A 25 6.59 -9.05 5.60
C ASP A 25 5.70 -10.08 6.30
N SER A 26 5.09 -9.70 7.42
CA SER A 26 4.17 -10.54 8.19
C SER A 26 2.76 -10.58 7.58
N ALA A 27 2.48 -9.83 6.52
CA ALA A 27 1.18 -9.83 5.87
C ALA A 27 0.85 -11.19 5.24
N PRO A 28 -0.42 -11.65 5.26
CA PRO A 28 -0.82 -12.93 4.66
C PRO A 28 -0.55 -13.05 3.16
N ALA A 29 -0.44 -11.92 2.45
CA ALA A 29 -0.06 -11.82 1.05
C ALA A 29 0.94 -10.67 0.91
N GLY A 30 1.98 -10.88 0.10
CA GLY A 30 2.97 -9.84 -0.20
C GLY A 30 2.30 -8.64 -0.86
N TRP A 31 2.68 -7.43 -0.47
CA TRP A 31 2.06 -6.20 -0.98
C TRP A 31 2.18 -6.07 -2.50
N PHE A 32 3.38 -6.32 -3.04
CA PHE A 32 3.64 -6.27 -4.48
C PHE A 32 2.96 -7.41 -5.24
N GLU A 33 2.92 -8.61 -4.67
CA GLU A 33 2.16 -9.74 -5.24
C GLU A 33 0.66 -9.42 -5.30
N ALA A 34 0.11 -8.81 -4.25
CA ALA A 34 -1.29 -8.38 -4.21
C ALA A 34 -1.63 -7.29 -5.25
N LEU A 35 -0.62 -6.54 -5.71
CA LEU A 35 -0.72 -5.59 -6.82
C LEU A 35 -0.45 -6.23 -8.19
N GLY A 36 -0.06 -7.51 -8.23
CA GLY A 36 0.18 -8.26 -9.46
C GLY A 36 1.60 -8.16 -10.02
N ALA A 37 2.58 -7.80 -9.19
CA ALA A 37 4.00 -7.80 -9.56
C ALA A 37 4.42 -9.18 -10.10
N ASN A 38 5.22 -9.17 -11.16
CA ASN A 38 5.69 -10.38 -11.83
C ASN A 38 7.01 -10.08 -12.55
N ASP A 39 8.02 -10.91 -12.33
CA ASP A 39 9.37 -10.77 -12.91
C ASP A 39 9.41 -10.66 -14.44
N ASP A 40 8.40 -11.21 -15.15
CA ASP A 40 8.30 -11.19 -16.62
C ASP A 40 7.59 -9.93 -17.16
N LYS A 41 7.13 -9.02 -16.31
CA LYS A 41 6.34 -7.84 -16.69
C LYS A 41 6.92 -6.57 -16.08
N GLU A 42 6.73 -5.47 -16.79
CA GLU A 42 7.00 -4.15 -16.23
C GLU A 42 6.01 -3.85 -15.10
N ASP A 43 6.53 -3.22 -14.05
CA ASP A 43 5.74 -2.82 -12.89
C ASP A 43 4.65 -1.81 -13.29
N SER A 44 3.48 -1.93 -12.67
CA SER A 44 2.42 -0.95 -12.86
C SER A 44 2.75 0.37 -12.17
N ASP A 45 2.08 1.45 -12.57
CA ASP A 45 2.21 2.76 -11.92
C ASP A 45 1.96 2.69 -10.40
N GLU A 46 1.05 1.81 -9.96
CA GLU A 46 0.76 1.57 -8.56
C GLU A 46 1.91 0.89 -7.81
N ILE A 47 2.60 -0.05 -8.45
CA ILE A 47 3.76 -0.74 -7.88
C ILE A 47 4.92 0.24 -7.76
N ALA A 48 5.25 0.96 -8.84
CA ALA A 48 6.32 1.95 -8.84
C ALA A 48 6.07 3.06 -7.80
N TYR A 49 4.83 3.53 -7.69
CA TYR A 49 4.47 4.52 -6.67
C TYR A 49 4.68 4.00 -5.25
N LEU A 50 4.21 2.77 -4.97
CA LEU A 50 4.34 2.19 -3.63
C LEU A 50 5.80 1.93 -3.26
N ASP A 51 6.61 1.47 -4.22
CA ASP A 51 8.05 1.27 -4.04
C ASP A 51 8.76 2.59 -3.71
N GLU A 52 8.47 3.67 -4.43
CA GLU A 52 8.99 5.01 -4.14
C GLU A 52 8.61 5.48 -2.72
N GLN A 53 7.40 5.18 -2.24
CA GLN A 53 7.01 5.51 -0.87
C GLN A 53 7.69 4.63 0.18
N LEU A 54 8.11 3.41 -0.16
CA LEU A 54 8.82 2.51 0.74
C LEU A 54 10.32 2.79 0.79
N PHE A 55 10.86 3.44 -0.24
CA PHE A 55 12.29 3.76 -0.33
C PHE A 55 12.87 4.41 0.93
N PRO A 56 12.26 5.43 1.57
CA PRO A 56 12.82 6.01 2.79
C PRO A 56 13.02 4.99 3.92
N LEU A 57 12.12 4.00 4.04
CA LEU A 57 12.25 2.95 5.04
C LEU A 57 13.44 2.05 4.72
N PHE A 58 13.55 1.57 3.48
CA PHE A 58 14.67 0.73 3.04
C PHE A 58 16.02 1.45 3.09
N MET A 59 16.04 2.77 2.82
CA MET A 59 17.24 3.59 2.92
C MET A 59 17.70 3.73 4.38
N LEU A 60 16.76 3.99 5.30
CA LEU A 60 17.05 4.17 6.73
C LEU A 60 17.42 2.87 7.45
N THR A 61 16.87 1.73 7.05
CA THR A 61 17.24 0.42 7.62
C THR A 61 18.55 -0.13 7.06
N GLY A 62 19.03 0.41 5.94
CA GLY A 62 20.18 -0.09 5.21
C GLY A 62 19.87 -1.23 4.24
N ASP A 63 18.60 -1.61 4.08
CA ASP A 63 18.18 -2.66 3.16
C ASP A 63 18.47 -2.27 1.70
N ALA A 64 18.32 -0.99 1.34
CA ALA A 64 18.65 -0.49 0.00
C ALA A 64 20.16 -0.63 -0.30
N ALA A 65 21.01 -0.34 0.68
CA ALA A 65 22.45 -0.53 0.55
C ALA A 65 22.82 -2.02 0.44
N ALA A 66 22.16 -2.89 1.20
CA ALA A 66 22.35 -4.34 1.11
C ALA A 66 21.91 -4.90 -0.25
N ALA A 67 20.81 -4.41 -0.81
CA ALA A 67 20.32 -4.77 -2.13
C ALA A 67 21.32 -4.36 -3.24
N ALA A 68 21.80 -3.12 -3.21
CA ALA A 68 22.82 -2.65 -4.16
C ALA A 68 24.11 -3.49 -4.07
N ALA A 69 24.58 -3.80 -2.86
CA ALA A 69 25.74 -4.65 -2.65
C ALA A 69 25.54 -6.07 -3.22
N ALA A 70 24.33 -6.65 -3.06
CA ALA A 70 23.99 -7.96 -3.61
C ALA A 70 23.93 -7.95 -5.15
N ALA A 71 23.50 -6.84 -5.75
CA ALA A 71 23.51 -6.60 -7.20
C ALA A 71 24.91 -6.28 -7.75
N GLY A 72 25.90 -6.03 -6.89
CA GLY A 72 27.23 -5.59 -7.30
C GLY A 72 27.26 -4.14 -7.80
N GLU A 73 26.29 -3.33 -7.38
CA GLU A 73 26.17 -1.93 -7.73
C GLU A 73 26.94 -1.04 -6.75
N GLU A 74 27.50 0.05 -7.25
CA GLU A 74 28.14 1.06 -6.41
C GLU A 74 27.08 1.81 -5.60
N TRP A 75 27.33 1.96 -4.29
CA TRP A 75 26.42 2.64 -3.39
C TRP A 75 26.94 4.01 -2.95
N LEU A 76 26.01 4.87 -2.51
CA LEU A 76 26.31 6.18 -1.94
C LEU A 76 27.25 6.05 -0.72
N SER A 77 28.14 7.03 -0.54
CA SER A 77 29.05 7.07 0.60
C SER A 77 29.33 8.50 1.07
N GLY A 78 29.86 8.62 2.29
CA GLY A 78 30.23 9.92 2.86
C GLY A 78 29.06 10.90 2.89
N ARG A 79 29.30 12.12 2.38
CA ARG A 79 28.32 13.22 2.44
C ARG A 79 27.06 12.96 1.62
N ASP A 80 27.15 12.22 0.53
CA ASP A 80 25.98 11.93 -0.31
C ASP A 80 25.03 10.97 0.40
N LEU A 81 25.59 10.00 1.13
CA LEU A 81 24.80 9.10 1.99
C LEU A 81 24.19 9.86 3.18
N ASP A 82 24.93 10.78 3.80
CA ASP A 82 24.39 11.62 4.88
C ASP A 82 23.23 12.50 4.39
N HIS A 83 23.36 13.10 3.20
CA HIS A 83 22.31 13.91 2.60
C HIS A 83 21.06 13.08 2.28
N MET A 84 21.24 11.92 1.63
CA MET A 84 20.13 11.01 1.32
C MET A 84 19.40 10.54 2.59
N ARG A 85 20.15 10.25 3.66
CA ARG A 85 19.57 9.87 4.96
C ARG A 85 18.70 10.97 5.54
N ASN A 86 19.21 12.20 5.59
CA ASN A 86 18.46 13.34 6.12
C ASN A 86 17.18 13.59 5.29
N GLU A 87 17.27 13.52 3.96
CA GLU A 87 16.09 13.63 3.10
C GLU A 87 15.05 12.54 3.38
N CYS A 88 15.49 11.30 3.61
CA CYS A 88 14.60 10.19 3.93
C CYS A 88 13.93 10.38 5.30
N GLU A 89 14.65 10.86 6.32
CA GLU A 89 14.08 11.19 7.62
C GLU A 89 13.01 12.29 7.52
N GLU A 90 13.27 13.34 6.75
CA GLU A 90 12.31 14.42 6.52
C GLU A 90 11.05 13.95 5.77
N LYS A 91 11.20 13.06 4.78
CA LYS A 91 10.09 12.55 3.96
C LYS A 91 9.29 11.44 4.65
N LEU A 92 9.87 10.75 5.64
CA LEU A 92 9.29 9.56 6.27
C LEU A 92 7.83 9.75 6.74
N PRO A 93 7.44 10.84 7.45
CA PRO A 93 6.05 11.01 7.88
C PRO A 93 5.05 11.09 6.72
N GLN A 94 5.44 11.76 5.63
CA GLN A 94 4.60 11.91 4.45
C GLN A 94 4.52 10.59 3.66
N ALA A 95 5.64 9.88 3.52
CA ALA A 95 5.70 8.57 2.89
C ALA A 95 4.74 7.57 3.56
N VAL A 96 4.79 7.46 4.89
CA VAL A 96 3.89 6.59 5.67
C VAL A 96 2.43 7.00 5.50
N THR A 97 2.14 8.30 5.49
CA THR A 97 0.80 8.83 5.23
C THR A 97 0.30 8.45 3.83
N ASN A 98 1.17 8.50 2.84
CA ASN A 98 0.87 8.13 1.45
C ASN A 98 0.60 6.63 1.31
N ILE A 99 1.42 5.77 1.92
CA ILE A 99 1.21 4.32 1.95
C ILE A 99 -0.16 3.99 2.57
N TYR A 100 -0.50 4.61 3.69
CA TYR A 100 -1.81 4.43 4.31
C TYR A 100 -2.95 4.83 3.36
N ARG A 101 -2.85 6.02 2.74
CA ARG A 101 -3.87 6.52 1.80
C ARG A 101 -4.02 5.63 0.57
N PHE A 102 -2.91 5.12 0.03
CA PHE A 102 -2.89 4.18 -1.08
C PHE A 102 -3.73 2.94 -0.77
N TRP A 103 -3.47 2.29 0.37
CA TRP A 103 -4.22 1.10 0.75
C TRP A 103 -5.68 1.37 1.13
N VAL A 104 -5.98 2.54 1.70
CA VAL A 104 -7.37 2.95 1.93
C VAL A 104 -8.11 3.12 0.61
N ALA A 105 -7.50 3.80 -0.38
CA ALA A 105 -8.08 3.96 -1.71
C ALA A 105 -8.38 2.60 -2.35
N GLN A 106 -7.41 1.67 -2.30
CA GLN A 106 -7.53 0.33 -2.87
C GLN A 106 -8.64 -0.51 -2.23
N ARG A 107 -8.89 -0.33 -0.92
CA ARG A 107 -10.00 -1.00 -0.21
C ARG A 107 -11.36 -0.39 -0.52
N SER A 108 -11.41 0.87 -0.98
CA SER A 108 -12.61 1.69 -0.84
C SER A 108 -13.65 1.60 -1.96
N VAL A 109 -13.45 0.90 -3.09
CA VAL A 109 -14.54 0.77 -4.08
C VAL A 109 -14.58 -0.57 -4.81
N ARG A 110 -15.41 -1.49 -4.32
CA ARG A 110 -16.28 -2.29 -5.20
C ARG A 110 -17.72 -1.84 -4.96
N THR A 111 -18.24 -1.00 -5.85
CA THR A 111 -19.71 -0.86 -5.92
C THR A 111 -20.24 -2.23 -6.34
N PHE A 112 -21.08 -2.84 -5.51
CA PHE A 112 -21.69 -4.11 -5.83
C PHE A 112 -22.66 -3.88 -6.99
N ARG A 113 -22.19 -4.08 -8.22
CA ARG A 113 -23.05 -4.05 -9.41
C ARG A 113 -23.77 -5.39 -9.42
N HIS A 114 -25.07 -5.38 -9.12
CA HIS A 114 -25.89 -6.59 -9.30
C HIS A 114 -25.74 -7.07 -10.75
N GLU A 115 -25.23 -8.29 -10.94
CA GLU A 115 -25.18 -8.95 -12.26
C GLU A 115 -26.58 -9.12 -12.85
N GLN A 116 -27.56 -9.27 -11.98
CA GLN A 116 -28.96 -9.32 -12.34
C GLN A 116 -29.44 -7.92 -12.68
N ALA A 117 -29.99 -7.78 -13.89
CA ALA A 117 -30.71 -6.58 -14.29
C ALA A 117 -31.76 -6.23 -13.22
N ARG A 118 -31.86 -4.94 -12.87
CA ARG A 118 -32.92 -4.46 -11.99
C ARG A 118 -34.26 -4.81 -12.62
N ILE A 119 -34.99 -5.75 -12.02
CA ILE A 119 -36.35 -6.10 -12.46
C ILE A 119 -37.21 -4.84 -12.46
N GLY A 120 -37.80 -4.54 -13.61
CA GLY A 120 -38.69 -3.41 -13.74
C GLY A 120 -39.91 -3.61 -12.84
N ARG A 121 -40.36 -2.55 -12.15
CA ARG A 121 -41.53 -2.58 -11.24
C ARG A 121 -42.79 -3.22 -11.89
N ASN A 122 -42.92 -3.14 -13.22
CA ASN A 122 -44.06 -3.67 -13.97
C ASN A 122 -43.83 -5.05 -14.61
N GLU A 123 -42.62 -5.62 -14.55
CA GLU A 123 -42.29 -6.92 -15.16
C GLU A 123 -42.87 -8.09 -14.36
N PRO A 124 -43.01 -9.28 -14.98
CA PRO A 124 -43.42 -10.50 -14.28
C PRO A 124 -42.49 -10.80 -13.09
N CYS A 125 -43.09 -11.16 -11.96
CA CYS A 125 -42.35 -11.43 -10.73
C CYS A 125 -41.58 -12.77 -10.85
N PRO A 126 -40.28 -12.81 -10.51
CA PRO A 126 -39.44 -14.00 -10.68
C PRO A 126 -39.80 -15.15 -9.72
N CYS A 127 -40.69 -14.94 -8.74
CA CYS A 127 -41.19 -15.97 -7.85
C CYS A 127 -42.23 -16.92 -8.50
N GLY A 128 -42.56 -16.72 -9.77
CA GLY A 128 -43.50 -17.57 -10.51
C GLY A 128 -44.98 -17.28 -10.25
N SER A 129 -45.31 -16.20 -9.53
CA SER A 129 -46.71 -15.83 -9.21
C SER A 129 -47.52 -15.32 -10.41
N GLY A 130 -46.87 -15.00 -11.53
CA GLY A 130 -47.49 -14.36 -12.70
C GLY A 130 -47.91 -12.90 -12.50
N MET A 131 -47.71 -12.32 -11.31
CA MET A 131 -48.04 -10.94 -11.00
C MET A 131 -46.91 -9.98 -11.39
N LYS A 132 -47.21 -8.69 -11.58
CA LYS A 132 -46.19 -7.64 -11.74
C LYS A 132 -45.35 -7.53 -10.46
N TYR A 133 -44.04 -7.33 -10.57
CA TYR A 133 -43.12 -7.25 -9.43
C TYR A 133 -43.60 -6.29 -8.33
N LYS A 134 -44.11 -5.10 -8.69
CA LYS A 134 -44.66 -4.12 -7.74
C LYS A 134 -45.88 -4.56 -6.92
N ARG A 135 -46.56 -5.62 -7.35
CA ARG A 135 -47.76 -6.20 -6.69
C ARG A 135 -47.46 -7.56 -6.04
N CYS A 136 -46.19 -7.95 -5.95
CA CYS A 136 -45.76 -9.22 -5.39
C CYS A 136 -44.50 -9.00 -4.52
N CYS A 137 -43.34 -9.55 -4.90
CA CYS A 137 -42.11 -9.42 -4.10
C CYS A 137 -41.59 -7.98 -3.96
N GLY A 138 -42.01 -7.05 -4.83
CA GLY A 138 -41.70 -5.62 -4.74
C GLY A 138 -42.69 -4.80 -3.90
N THR A 139 -43.60 -5.46 -3.18
CA THR A 139 -44.54 -4.86 -2.23
C THR A 139 -44.02 -5.08 -0.81
N ALA A 140 -42.90 -4.44 -0.50
CA ALA A 140 -42.52 -4.12 0.88
C ALA A 140 -42.95 -2.68 1.16
#